data_AF-A0A813L6U4-F1
#
_entry.id   AF-A0A813L6U4-F1
#
_cell.length_a   1.000
_cell.length_b   1.000
_cell.length_c   1.000
_cell.angle_alpha   90.00
_cell.angle_beta   90.00
_cell.angle_gamma   90.00
#
_symmetry.space_group_name_H-M   'P 1'
#
loop_
_entity.id
_entity.type
_entity.pdbx_description
1 polymer ?
#
loop_
_entity_poly.entity_id
_entity_poly.type
_entity_poly.pdbx_seq_one_letter_code
_entity_poly.pdbx_strand_id
1 'polypeptide(L)'
;NGVFYSDMRHKTSIDYSKELIGWIKATRPKEPDFLKSDASKTMDIRLCDLPGGIPFGEKCCFIRQGDVEHFMYFTGARLFDPNTDCPLVEAYPCLTFMRGFSKRRCVACQQNPAIWIVLDSSRCPYNPGFWCQECFRHFFQDKDGEHIPPVDYKIFPYLHDET
;
A
#
# COMPACT_ATOMS: atom_id res chain seq x y z
N ASN A 1 12.20 -10.69 8.02
CA ASN A 1 12.83 -12.03 8.16
C ASN A 1 14.28 -12.00 8.72
N GLY A 2 14.78 -10.86 9.22
CA GLY A 2 16.13 -10.74 9.79
C GLY A 2 17.28 -10.86 8.78
N VAL A 3 17.00 -10.75 7.48
CA VAL A 3 18.00 -10.84 6.40
C VAL A 3 17.95 -9.55 5.59
N PHE A 4 19.11 -8.94 5.37
CA PHE A 4 19.22 -7.80 4.47
C PHE A 4 19.27 -8.27 3.01
N TYR A 5 18.69 -7.46 2.13
CA TYR A 5 18.73 -7.68 0.70
C TYR A 5 19.25 -6.42 0.02
N SER A 6 20.35 -6.53 -0.72
CA SER A 6 20.98 -5.41 -1.40
C SER A 6 20.66 -5.47 -2.90
N ASP A 7 20.13 -4.38 -3.43
CA ASP A 7 19.85 -4.20 -4.85
C ASP A 7 21.01 -3.46 -5.52
N MET A 8 21.87 -4.22 -6.20
CA MET A 8 23.08 -3.73 -6.85
C MET A 8 22.94 -3.66 -8.37
N ARG A 9 21.71 -3.75 -8.90
CA ARG A 9 21.45 -3.77 -10.35
C ARG A 9 21.82 -2.44 -11.02
N HIS A 10 21.75 -1.33 -10.29
CA HIS A 10 22.19 -0.03 -10.80
C HIS A 10 23.66 0.22 -10.48
N LYS A 11 24.42 0.75 -11.44
CA LYS A 11 25.89 0.96 -11.30
C LYS A 11 26.27 1.92 -10.17
N THR A 12 25.36 2.81 -9.78
CA THR A 12 25.56 3.77 -8.68
C THR A 12 24.98 3.29 -7.36
N SER A 13 24.44 2.07 -7.30
CA SER A 13 23.96 1.48 -6.04
C SER A 13 25.12 1.36 -5.06
N ILE A 14 24.84 1.68 -3.79
CA ILE A 14 25.79 1.55 -2.68
C ILE A 14 25.25 0.50 -1.73
N ASP A 15 26.09 -0.47 -1.37
CA ASP A 15 25.72 -1.50 -0.41
C ASP A 15 25.82 -0.98 1.03
N TYR A 16 24.70 -0.48 1.55
CA TYR A 16 24.60 0.01 2.94
C TYR A 16 24.54 -1.12 3.97
N SER A 17 24.36 -2.38 3.56
CA SER A 17 24.08 -3.45 4.52
C SER A 17 25.22 -3.67 5.51
N LYS A 18 26.48 -3.47 5.09
CA LYS A 18 27.65 -3.70 5.94
C LYS A 18 27.65 -2.80 7.18
N GLU A 19 27.47 -1.51 6.97
CA GLU A 19 27.43 -0.52 8.04
C GLU A 19 26.18 -0.70 8.91
N LEU A 20 25.03 -0.98 8.30
CA LEU A 20 23.77 -1.19 9.03
C LEU A 20 23.80 -2.45 9.89
N ILE A 21 24.31 -3.57 9.37
CA ILE A 21 24.48 -4.82 10.12
C ILE A 21 25.43 -4.59 11.30
N GLY A 22 26.56 -3.92 11.07
CA GLY A 22 27.51 -3.57 12.13
C GLY A 22 26.86 -2.71 13.22
N TRP A 23 26.15 -1.65 12.82
CA TRP A 23 25.44 -0.76 13.74
C TRP A 23 24.35 -1.47 14.53
N ILE A 24 23.55 -2.35 13.90
CA ILE A 24 22.50 -3.13 14.58
C ILE A 24 23.11 -4.06 15.63
N LYS A 25 24.20 -4.77 15.28
CA LYS A 25 24.90 -5.65 16.24
C LYS A 25 25.43 -4.88 17.45
N ALA A 26 25.97 -3.68 17.23
CA ALA A 26 26.49 -2.83 18.29
C ALA A 26 25.37 -2.25 19.19
N THR A 27 24.23 -1.91 18.61
CA THR A 27 23.11 -1.28 19.33
C THR A 27 22.14 -2.27 19.98
N ARG A 28 22.06 -3.51 19.47
CA ARG A 28 21.16 -4.56 19.97
C ARG A 28 21.90 -5.84 20.40
N PRO A 29 22.91 -5.74 21.30
CA PRO A 29 23.71 -6.90 21.70
C PRO A 29 22.92 -7.97 22.47
N LYS A 30 21.75 -7.61 23.04
CA LYS A 30 20.86 -8.52 23.77
C LYS A 30 19.84 -9.23 22.88
N GLU A 31 19.79 -8.90 21.59
CA GLU A 31 18.86 -9.48 20.61
C GLU A 31 19.63 -10.11 19.44
N PRO A 32 20.48 -11.13 19.69
CA PRO A 32 21.32 -11.72 18.64
C PRO A 32 20.50 -12.32 17.49
N ASP A 33 19.28 -12.80 17.79
CA ASP A 33 18.37 -13.41 16.80
C ASP A 33 17.63 -12.38 15.92
N PHE A 34 17.80 -11.08 16.20
CA PHE A 34 17.19 -10.03 15.37
C PHE A 34 17.72 -10.09 13.93
N LEU A 35 19.02 -10.38 13.77
CA LEU A 35 19.64 -10.67 12.48
C LEU A 35 19.79 -12.18 12.32
N LYS A 36 19.18 -12.72 11.26
CA LYS A 36 19.35 -14.12 10.85
C LYS A 36 20.54 -14.32 9.91
N SER A 37 21.14 -13.23 9.43
CA SER A 37 22.33 -13.27 8.59
C SER A 37 23.21 -12.05 8.83
N ASP A 38 24.51 -12.31 8.80
CA ASP A 38 25.57 -11.30 8.94
C ASP A 38 25.97 -10.67 7.61
N ALA A 39 25.36 -11.13 6.52
CA ALA A 39 25.58 -10.62 5.18
C ALA A 39 24.24 -10.29 4.50
N SER A 40 24.26 -9.33 3.59
CA SER A 40 23.15 -9.12 2.68
C SER A 40 23.08 -10.24 1.64
N LYS A 41 21.87 -10.55 1.20
CA LYS A 41 21.60 -11.35 0.01
C LYS A 41 21.42 -10.42 -1.19
N THR A 42 21.74 -10.92 -2.38
CA THR A 42 21.52 -10.18 -3.62
C THR A 42 20.03 -10.18 -4.01
N MET A 43 19.57 -9.08 -4.62
CA MET A 43 18.29 -8.96 -5.32
C MET A 43 18.40 -9.16 -6.84
N ASP A 44 19.54 -9.68 -7.32
CA ASP A 44 19.84 -9.80 -8.75
C ASP A 44 19.26 -11.07 -9.39
N ILE A 45 18.73 -11.99 -8.58
CA ILE A 45 18.10 -13.23 -9.08
C ILE A 45 16.81 -12.86 -9.80
N ARG A 46 16.75 -13.13 -11.10
CA ARG A 46 15.53 -12.96 -11.90
C ARG A 46 14.56 -14.12 -11.63
N LEU A 47 13.28 -13.89 -11.84
CA LEU A 47 12.24 -14.92 -11.67
C LEU A 47 12.50 -16.18 -12.49
N CYS A 48 13.03 -16.04 -13.72
CA CYS A 48 13.39 -17.17 -14.59
C CYS A 48 14.60 -17.96 -14.11
N ASP A 49 15.41 -17.38 -13.21
CA ASP A 49 16.65 -17.97 -12.71
C ASP A 49 16.47 -18.50 -11.27
N LEU A 50 15.23 -18.55 -10.75
CA LEU A 50 14.95 -19.05 -9.42
C LEU A 50 15.36 -20.53 -9.29
N PRO A 51 16.19 -20.88 -8.28
CA PRO A 51 16.52 -22.27 -7.99
C PRO A 51 15.25 -23.05 -7.62
N GLY A 52 14.93 -24.10 -8.37
CA GLY A 52 13.69 -24.87 -8.20
C GLY A 52 12.51 -24.37 -9.04
N GLY A 53 12.70 -23.32 -9.85
CA GLY A 53 11.67 -22.76 -10.72
C GLY A 53 10.71 -21.81 -9.99
N ILE A 54 9.67 -21.38 -10.71
CA ILE A 54 8.63 -20.51 -10.16
C ILE A 54 7.72 -21.33 -9.24
N PRO A 55 7.52 -20.91 -7.97
CA PRO A 55 6.76 -21.67 -6.98
C PRO A 55 5.25 -21.47 -7.17
N PHE A 56 4.69 -22.12 -8.20
CA PHE A 56 3.27 -22.01 -8.54
C PHE A 56 2.38 -22.55 -7.42
N GLY A 57 1.36 -21.78 -7.04
CA GLY A 57 0.42 -22.14 -5.98
C GLY A 57 0.95 -21.95 -4.56
N GLU A 58 2.23 -21.62 -4.38
CA GLU A 58 2.83 -21.41 -3.06
C GLU A 58 2.71 -19.95 -2.62
N LYS A 59 2.55 -19.75 -1.30
CA LYS A 59 2.49 -18.43 -0.70
C LYS A 59 3.89 -17.81 -0.68
N CYS A 60 4.07 -16.77 -1.48
CA CYS A 60 5.29 -15.96 -1.51
C CYS A 60 5.09 -14.64 -0.74
N CYS A 61 6.20 -14.00 -0.37
CA CYS A 61 6.20 -12.68 0.27
C CYS A 61 7.02 -11.70 -0.59
N PHE A 62 6.37 -10.63 -1.02
CA PHE A 62 7.01 -9.48 -1.64
C PHE A 62 7.21 -8.40 -0.58
N ILE A 63 8.46 -8.02 -0.33
CA ILE A 63 8.80 -6.99 0.65
C ILE A 63 9.19 -5.73 -0.10
N ARG A 64 8.39 -4.68 0.03
CA ARG A 64 8.69 -3.35 -0.51
C ARG A 64 9.41 -2.54 0.56
N GLN A 65 10.60 -2.00 0.23
CA GLN A 65 11.37 -1.07 1.08
C GLN A 65 11.65 -1.50 2.54
N GLY A 66 11.45 -2.79 2.86
CA GLY A 66 11.79 -3.37 4.17
C GLY A 66 10.72 -3.23 5.24
N ASP A 67 9.61 -2.53 4.96
CA ASP A 67 8.55 -2.22 5.94
C ASP A 67 7.15 -2.69 5.51
N VAL A 68 6.91 -2.87 4.20
CA VAL A 68 5.62 -3.37 3.70
C VAL A 68 5.76 -4.78 3.13
N GLU A 69 5.10 -5.74 3.78
CA GLU A 69 5.00 -7.13 3.33
C GLU A 69 3.69 -7.36 2.59
N HIS A 70 3.77 -7.77 1.33
CA HIS A 70 2.63 -8.19 0.53
C HIS A 70 2.71 -9.68 0.24
N PHE A 71 1.63 -10.41 0.52
CA PHE A 71 1.52 -11.78 0.07
C PHE A 71 1.25 -11.83 -1.43
N MET A 72 1.97 -12.70 -2.12
CA MET A 72 1.84 -12.90 -3.56
C MET A 72 1.79 -14.39 -3.87
N TYR A 73 1.14 -14.73 -4.98
CA TYR A 73 1.03 -16.09 -5.49
C TYR A 73 1.29 -16.09 -6.99
N PHE A 74 2.09 -17.04 -7.45
CA PHE A 74 2.18 -17.34 -8.88
C PHE A 74 1.06 -18.34 -9.20
N THR A 75 -0.01 -17.87 -9.85
CA THR A 75 -1.20 -18.69 -10.12
C THR A 75 -1.13 -19.44 -11.44
N GLY A 76 -0.24 -19.02 -12.35
CA GLY A 76 -0.02 -19.71 -13.61
C GLY A 76 0.98 -18.97 -14.50
N ALA A 77 1.40 -19.65 -15.57
CA ALA A 77 2.18 -19.09 -16.64
C ALA A 77 1.65 -19.63 -17.98
N ARG A 78 1.81 -18.84 -19.03
CA ARG A 78 1.43 -19.23 -20.39
C ARG A 78 2.48 -18.75 -21.37
N LEU A 79 2.51 -19.37 -22.55
CA LEU A 79 3.32 -18.89 -23.66
C LEU A 79 2.79 -17.53 -24.14
N PHE A 80 3.72 -16.72 -24.64
CA PHE A 80 3.42 -15.45 -25.29
C PHE A 80 2.61 -15.71 -26.56
N ASP A 81 1.52 -14.96 -26.73
CA ASP A 81 0.68 -14.97 -27.91
C ASP A 81 0.66 -13.57 -28.54
N PRO A 82 1.30 -13.36 -29.70
CA PRO A 82 1.38 -12.05 -30.34
C PRO A 82 0.02 -11.47 -30.75
N ASN A 83 -1.05 -12.26 -30.76
CA ASN A 83 -2.40 -11.78 -31.08
C ASN A 83 -3.12 -11.18 -29.86
N THR A 84 -2.69 -11.52 -28.63
CA THR A 84 -3.36 -11.12 -27.39
C THR A 84 -2.44 -10.42 -26.39
N ASP A 85 -1.12 -10.59 -26.50
CA ASP A 85 -0.12 -9.96 -25.64
C ASP A 85 0.49 -8.70 -26.24
N CYS A 86 0.93 -7.78 -25.38
CA CYS A 86 1.70 -6.63 -25.80
C CYS A 86 3.12 -7.07 -26.21
N PRO A 87 3.60 -6.77 -27.42
CA PRO A 87 4.95 -7.14 -27.83
C PRO A 87 6.05 -6.22 -27.25
N LEU A 88 5.68 -5.08 -26.66
CA LEU A 88 6.61 -4.10 -26.10
C LEU A 88 7.02 -4.51 -24.69
N VAL A 89 8.31 -4.80 -24.48
CA VAL A 89 8.85 -5.23 -23.19
C VAL A 89 8.68 -4.15 -22.13
N GLU A 90 8.84 -2.90 -22.53
CA GLU A 90 8.68 -1.70 -21.69
C GLU A 90 7.23 -1.49 -21.20
N ALA A 91 6.24 -2.16 -21.79
CA ALA A 91 4.86 -2.12 -21.31
C ALA A 91 4.64 -3.02 -20.07
N TYR A 92 5.58 -3.91 -19.77
CA TYR A 92 5.51 -4.80 -18.61
C TYR A 92 6.17 -4.17 -17.37
N PRO A 93 5.66 -4.44 -16.15
CA PRO A 93 4.50 -5.30 -15.86
C PRO A 93 3.16 -4.66 -16.26
N CYS A 94 2.31 -5.44 -16.95
CA CYS A 94 1.00 -4.99 -17.38
C CYS A 94 -0.02 -5.11 -16.22
N LEU A 95 -0.74 -4.02 -15.95
CA LEU A 95 -1.89 -4.03 -15.05
C LEU A 95 -3.06 -4.75 -15.73
N THR A 96 -3.24 -6.04 -15.44
CA THR A 96 -4.33 -6.86 -16.03
C THR A 96 -5.67 -6.66 -15.33
N PHE A 97 -5.65 -6.23 -14.06
CA PHE A 97 -6.83 -5.93 -13.28
C PHE A 97 -6.49 -4.90 -12.22
N MET A 98 -7.38 -3.91 -12.07
CA MET A 98 -7.42 -3.01 -10.93
C MET A 98 -8.85 -3.01 -10.43
N ARG A 99 -9.03 -3.21 -9.13
CA ARG A 99 -10.37 -3.13 -8.54
C ARG A 99 -10.90 -1.71 -8.78
N GLY A 100 -12.07 -1.59 -9.39
CA GLY A 100 -12.78 -0.31 -9.46
C GLY A 100 -13.16 0.12 -8.06
N PHE A 101 -12.61 1.23 -7.58
CA PHE A 101 -13.01 1.84 -6.32
C PHE A 101 -14.22 2.73 -6.56
N SER A 102 -15.37 2.36 -6.01
CA SER A 102 -16.54 3.24 -6.02
C SER A 102 -16.42 4.24 -4.87
N LYS A 103 -16.10 5.49 -5.20
CA LYS A 103 -16.15 6.60 -4.24
C LYS A 103 -17.60 6.83 -3.84
N ARG A 104 -17.92 6.75 -2.54
CA ARG A 104 -19.25 7.16 -2.05
C ARG A 104 -19.47 8.64 -2.37
N ARG A 105 -20.64 8.95 -2.95
CA ARG A 105 -21.06 10.33 -3.16
C ARG A 105 -21.54 10.95 -1.85
N CYS A 106 -21.46 12.26 -1.75
CA CYS A 106 -21.96 13.00 -0.61
C CYS A 106 -23.47 12.78 -0.45
N VAL A 107 -23.90 12.52 0.78
CA VAL A 107 -25.29 12.27 1.15
C VAL A 107 -26.20 13.46 0.87
N ALA A 108 -25.67 14.68 0.98
CA ALA A 108 -26.43 15.91 0.77
C ALA A 108 -26.58 16.27 -0.71
N CYS A 109 -25.48 16.39 -1.45
CA CYS A 109 -25.55 16.84 -2.85
C CYS A 109 -25.67 15.71 -3.87
N GLN A 110 -25.27 14.48 -3.55
CA GLN A 110 -25.23 13.33 -4.46
C GLN A 110 -24.41 13.54 -5.75
N GLN A 111 -23.59 14.60 -5.79
CA GLN A 111 -22.71 14.97 -6.92
C GLN A 111 -21.24 14.75 -6.58
N ASN A 112 -20.76 15.41 -5.52
CA ASN A 112 -19.35 15.41 -5.16
C ASN A 112 -18.96 14.13 -4.39
N PRO A 113 -17.72 13.61 -4.58
CA PRO A 113 -17.22 12.53 -3.76
C PRO A 113 -17.16 12.95 -2.29
N ALA A 114 -17.54 12.05 -1.40
CA ALA A 114 -17.37 12.25 0.02
C ALA A 114 -15.89 12.20 0.39
N ILE A 115 -15.48 13.02 1.36
CA ILE A 115 -14.14 12.99 1.97
C ILE A 115 -14.22 12.95 3.50
N TRP A 116 -15.43 13.04 4.07
CA TRP A 116 -15.71 12.96 5.49
C TRP A 116 -16.72 11.85 5.77
N ILE A 117 -16.46 11.11 6.83
CA ILE A 117 -17.42 10.25 7.52
C ILE A 117 -17.87 11.00 8.77
N VAL A 118 -19.17 11.23 8.91
CA VAL A 118 -19.77 11.82 10.10
C VAL A 118 -20.58 10.73 10.81
N LEU A 119 -20.27 10.48 12.07
CA LEU A 119 -20.94 9.51 12.93
C LEU A 119 -21.76 10.20 14.01
N ASP A 120 -22.83 9.54 14.44
CA ASP A 120 -23.62 9.86 15.65
C ASP A 120 -24.27 11.26 15.67
N SER A 121 -24.32 11.96 14.53
CA SER A 121 -25.00 13.27 14.45
C SER A 121 -26.51 13.12 14.54
N SER A 122 -27.14 13.75 15.53
CA SER A 122 -28.61 13.82 15.63
C SER A 122 -29.27 14.56 14.46
N ARG A 123 -28.51 15.40 13.74
CA ARG A 123 -28.99 16.18 12.59
C ARG A 123 -28.93 15.41 11.28
N CYS A 124 -28.32 14.22 11.25
CA CYS A 124 -28.17 13.43 10.04
C CYS A 124 -29.21 12.30 9.98
N PRO A 125 -29.84 12.06 8.81
CA PRO A 125 -30.78 10.94 8.64
C PRO A 125 -30.10 9.56 8.55
N TYR A 126 -28.77 9.52 8.38
CA TYR A 126 -27.99 8.30 8.24
C TYR A 126 -26.74 8.33 9.13
N ASN A 127 -26.36 7.16 9.65
CA ASN A 127 -25.15 6.95 10.43
C ASN A 127 -24.47 5.64 9.96
N PRO A 128 -23.30 5.67 9.29
CA PRO A 128 -22.49 6.83 8.93
C PRO A 128 -23.12 7.73 7.83
N GLY A 129 -22.94 9.05 7.98
CA GLY A 129 -23.17 10.03 6.91
C GLY A 129 -21.88 10.33 6.13
N PHE A 130 -21.93 10.30 4.80
CA PHE A 130 -20.77 10.58 3.93
C PHE A 130 -20.88 11.97 3.33
N TRP A 131 -19.90 12.84 3.54
CA TRP A 131 -19.98 14.26 3.17
C TRP A 131 -18.79 14.71 2.33
N CYS A 132 -19.04 15.51 1.29
CA CYS A 132 -17.98 16.23 0.60
C CYS A 132 -17.57 17.46 1.43
N GLN A 133 -16.42 18.06 1.12
CA GLN A 133 -15.90 19.23 1.84
C GLN A 133 -16.95 20.35 1.94
N GLU A 134 -17.57 20.70 0.81
CA GLU A 134 -18.42 21.89 0.74
C GLU A 134 -19.73 21.70 1.50
N CYS A 135 -20.39 20.55 1.33
CA CYS A 135 -21.64 20.26 2.07
C CYS A 135 -21.37 20.09 3.57
N PHE A 136 -20.22 19.53 3.94
CA PHE A 136 -19.82 19.43 5.34
C PHE A 136 -19.68 20.83 5.97
N ARG A 137 -18.90 21.72 5.32
CA ARG A 137 -18.71 23.10 5.80
C ARG A 137 -20.04 23.84 5.94
N HIS A 138 -20.91 23.76 4.94
CA HIS A 138 -22.22 24.44 4.98
C HIS A 138 -23.18 23.90 6.05
N PHE A 139 -23.11 22.61 6.38
CA PHE A 139 -24.09 21.97 7.27
C PHE A 139 -23.62 21.93 8.73
N PHE A 140 -22.31 21.80 8.95
CA PHE A 140 -21.73 21.61 10.28
C PHE A 140 -20.93 22.80 10.79
N GLN A 141 -20.56 23.76 9.95
CA GLN A 141 -19.71 24.89 10.33
C GLN A 141 -20.38 26.24 10.02
N ASP A 142 -20.05 27.25 10.81
CA ASP A 142 -20.46 28.62 10.55
C ASP A 142 -19.52 29.32 9.53
N LYS A 143 -19.72 30.63 9.36
CA LYS A 143 -18.93 31.45 8.44
C LYS A 143 -17.45 31.57 8.82
N ASP A 144 -17.13 31.39 10.11
CA ASP A 144 -15.79 31.51 10.68
C ASP A 144 -15.10 30.13 10.73
N GLY A 145 -15.83 29.06 10.39
CA GLY A 145 -15.34 27.67 10.35
C GLY A 145 -15.60 26.91 11.64
N GLU A 146 -16.28 27.52 12.61
CA GLU A 146 -16.56 26.92 13.91
C GLU A 146 -17.73 25.95 13.83
N HIS A 147 -17.66 24.87 14.60
CA HIS A 147 -18.68 23.82 14.59
C HIS A 147 -19.99 24.32 15.20
N ILE A 148 -21.06 24.24 14.42
CA ILE A 148 -22.41 24.63 14.84
C ILE A 148 -22.90 23.65 15.92
N PRO A 149 -23.27 24.12 17.13
CA PRO A 149 -23.83 23.26 18.17
C PRO A 149 -25.22 22.69 17.81
N PRO A 150 -25.60 21.51 18.35
CA PRO A 150 -24.78 20.66 19.20
C PRO A 150 -23.67 19.98 18.38
N VAL A 151 -22.50 19.86 18.99
CA VAL A 151 -21.37 19.09 18.45
C VAL A 151 -21.43 17.69 19.03
N ASP A 152 -22.45 16.94 18.59
CA ASP A 152 -22.77 15.59 19.06
C ASP A 152 -22.20 14.49 18.14
N TYR A 153 -21.39 14.87 17.16
CA TYR A 153 -20.93 14.01 16.08
C TYR A 153 -19.41 13.82 16.10
N LYS A 154 -18.97 12.70 15.52
CA LYS A 154 -17.54 12.41 15.30
C LYS A 154 -17.24 12.48 13.82
N ILE A 155 -16.10 13.07 13.46
CA ILE A 155 -15.67 13.24 12.07
C ILE A 155 -14.40 12.45 11.85
N PHE A 156 -14.39 11.67 10.77
CA PHE A 156 -13.20 10.96 10.31
C PHE A 156 -12.99 11.25 8.83
N PRO A 157 -11.74 11.36 8.36
CA PRO A 157 -11.46 11.38 6.94
C PRO A 157 -12.02 10.11 6.30
N TYR A 158 -12.79 10.25 5.23
CA TYR A 158 -13.19 9.13 4.40
C TYR A 158 -12.04 8.84 3.43
N LEU A 159 -11.17 7.92 3.85
CA LEU A 159 -10.14 7.40 2.98
C LEU A 159 -10.81 6.52 1.92
N HIS A 160 -10.72 6.93 0.66
CA HIS A 160 -10.97 6.02 -0.44
C HIS A 160 -9.82 5.02 -0.42
N ASP A 161 -10.05 3.78 0.03
CA ASP A 161 -8.99 2.80 0.24
C ASP A 161 -7.96 2.78 -0.90
N GLU A 162 -6.73 3.20 -0.60
CA GLU A 162 -5.50 3.00 -1.38
C GLU A 162 -4.51 2.13 -0.59
N THR A 163 -5.00 1.10 0.11
CA THR A 163 -4.14 0.10 0.77
C THR A 163 -4.18 -1.23 0.03
#